data_AF-A0A7C5GIC1-F1
#
_entry.id   AF-A0A7C5GIC1-F1
#
_cell.length_a   1.000
_cell.length_b   1.000
_cell.length_c   1.000
_cell.angle_alpha   90.00
_cell.angle_beta   90.00
_cell.angle_gamma   90.00
#
_symmetry.space_group_name_H-M   'P 1'
#
loop_
_entity.id
_entity.type
_entity.pdbx_description
1 polymer ?
#
loop_
_entity_poly.entity_id
_entity_poly.type
_entity_poly.pdbx_seq_one_letter_code
_entity_poly.pdbx_strand_id
1 'polypeptide(L)'
;MAAKDINKKLDEIFSSCKKSDILTFEDLAKEFERQPTLVQSRKILKLSQKHKTKVVSSSEYAKYLFEKEKKRIALARKYAMEDNEEEFDFLKEKELLEWSRSDSPVRMYLREMGKIPLLTKEEEVYLSREIEAGEDIILDAICSVPYLIDYILNYKEPLLNRERRVKELFKSFEDEKEEEVEESEDNDVSTEDNEKPAKPVKKVDKRVKQVVDSFKALEKAKKDWLKAHDELEKLLDMETNEEKIMHENMKVAFKKQLLKLALIDLGPTSKLINELVKAMETALKSDDGFEKELKRLEYKLPLFNETLKVNHQNILENILEMDKEDITDSVPETTMVSTYVEIKKLFETREASKDSFDLDPEKLAEILGQIRRGKAKSEKAKTRMAKSNLRLVVSIAKRYT
;
A
#
# COMPACT_ATOMS: atom_id res chain seq x y z
N MET A 1 26.67 -0.31 -15.58
CA MET A 1 27.72 -1.07 -14.84
C MET A 1 28.27 -2.23 -15.66
N ALA A 2 29.57 -2.53 -15.57
CA ALA A 2 30.17 -3.67 -16.26
C ALA A 2 29.71 -5.00 -15.62
N ALA A 3 29.54 -6.06 -16.42
CA ALA A 3 29.06 -7.37 -15.94
C ALA A 3 29.90 -7.98 -14.78
N LYS A 4 31.15 -7.52 -14.59
CA LYS A 4 31.99 -7.93 -13.46
C LYS A 4 31.54 -7.33 -12.12
N ASP A 5 30.95 -6.14 -12.10
CA ASP A 5 30.51 -5.47 -10.87
C ASP A 5 29.22 -6.09 -10.32
N ILE A 6 28.27 -6.42 -11.22
CA ILE A 6 27.03 -7.12 -10.86
C ILE A 6 27.35 -8.48 -10.22
N ASN A 7 28.32 -9.20 -10.77
CA ASN A 7 28.73 -10.50 -10.24
C ASN A 7 29.32 -10.41 -8.83
N LYS A 8 30.12 -9.37 -8.54
CA LYS A 8 30.67 -9.14 -7.19
C LYS A 8 29.58 -8.79 -6.19
N LYS A 9 28.65 -7.91 -6.57
CA LYS A 9 27.50 -7.54 -5.73
C LYS A 9 26.62 -8.74 -5.38
N LEU A 10 26.35 -9.63 -6.35
CA LEU A 10 25.63 -10.87 -6.08
C LEU A 10 26.38 -11.75 -5.06
N ASP A 11 27.69 -11.91 -5.23
CA ASP A 11 28.50 -12.68 -4.30
C ASP A 11 28.50 -12.04 -2.88
N GLU A 12 28.52 -10.71 -2.78
CA GLU A 12 28.37 -9.96 -1.53
C GLU A 12 27.00 -10.20 -0.87
N ILE A 13 25.89 -10.09 -1.62
CA ILE A 13 24.54 -10.32 -1.12
C ILE A 13 24.42 -11.73 -0.53
N PHE A 14 24.79 -12.76 -1.29
CA PHE A 14 24.72 -14.16 -0.83
C PHE A 14 25.70 -14.46 0.32
N SER A 15 26.81 -13.72 0.43
CA SER A 15 27.75 -13.85 1.56
C SER A 15 27.24 -13.20 2.85
N SER A 16 26.45 -12.13 2.73
CA SER A 16 25.85 -11.43 3.87
C SER A 16 24.66 -12.18 4.48
N CYS A 17 24.00 -13.04 3.70
CA CYS A 17 22.89 -13.87 4.14
C CYS A 17 23.35 -15.03 5.03
N LYS A 18 22.63 -15.27 6.14
CA LYS A 18 22.83 -16.45 7.00
C LYS A 18 22.26 -17.69 6.32
N LYS A 19 22.75 -18.87 6.72
CA LYS A 19 22.17 -20.15 6.30
C LYS A 19 20.68 -20.17 6.66
N SER A 20 19.81 -20.55 5.73
CA SER A 20 18.33 -20.53 5.80
C SER A 20 17.64 -19.18 5.64
N ASP A 21 18.36 -18.10 5.34
CA ASP A 21 17.69 -16.84 4.97
C ASP A 21 16.94 -16.99 3.63
N ILE A 22 15.82 -16.28 3.55
CA ILE A 22 14.97 -16.21 2.36
C ILE A 22 15.30 -14.90 1.64
N LEU A 23 15.64 -14.99 0.36
CA LEU A 23 15.95 -13.86 -0.49
C LEU A 23 14.84 -13.69 -1.54
N THR A 24 14.50 -12.45 -1.89
CA THR A 24 13.47 -12.20 -2.91
C THR A 24 14.08 -12.02 -4.30
N PHE A 25 13.35 -12.41 -5.34
CA PHE A 25 13.74 -12.13 -6.73
C PHE A 25 13.79 -10.63 -7.01
N GLU A 26 12.90 -9.86 -6.39
CA GLU A 26 12.81 -8.41 -6.52
C GLU A 26 14.03 -7.70 -5.92
N ASP A 27 14.52 -8.14 -4.77
CA ASP A 27 15.75 -7.59 -4.18
C ASP A 27 16.97 -7.87 -5.05
N LEU A 28 17.02 -9.05 -5.67
CA LEU A 28 18.06 -9.36 -6.65
C LEU A 28 17.92 -8.51 -7.91
N ALA A 29 16.68 -8.27 -8.38
CA ALA A 29 16.40 -7.52 -9.60
C ALA A 29 16.78 -6.03 -9.49
N LYS A 30 16.75 -5.43 -8.30
CA LYS A 30 17.19 -4.05 -8.03
C LYS A 30 18.63 -3.79 -8.47
N GLU A 31 19.50 -4.80 -8.43
CA GLU A 31 20.92 -4.67 -8.77
C GLU A 31 21.21 -4.73 -10.28
N PHE A 32 20.21 -5.07 -11.10
CA PHE A 32 20.37 -5.18 -12.53
C PHE A 32 19.88 -3.90 -13.25
N GLU A 33 20.74 -3.33 -14.10
CA GLU A 33 20.35 -2.22 -15.00
C GLU A 33 19.69 -2.72 -16.29
N ARG A 34 19.88 -3.99 -16.63
CA ARG A 34 19.37 -4.64 -17.85
C ARG A 34 18.77 -5.98 -17.49
N GLN A 35 17.86 -6.46 -18.35
CA GLN A 35 17.24 -7.77 -18.17
C GLN A 35 18.30 -8.86 -17.94
N PRO A 36 18.16 -9.67 -16.88
CA PRO A 36 19.12 -10.72 -16.56
C PRO A 36 19.21 -11.76 -17.67
N THR A 37 20.44 -12.22 -17.94
CA THR A 37 20.71 -13.27 -18.93
C THR A 37 20.63 -14.67 -18.31
N LEU A 38 20.36 -15.69 -19.12
CA LEU A 38 20.33 -17.10 -18.68
C LEU A 38 21.60 -17.52 -17.91
N VAL A 39 22.77 -17.00 -18.29
CA VAL A 39 24.04 -17.27 -17.60
C VAL A 39 24.05 -16.71 -16.19
N GLN A 40 23.51 -15.51 -15.99
CA GLN A 40 23.41 -14.88 -14.68
C GLN A 40 22.39 -15.62 -13.81
N SER A 41 21.23 -16.00 -14.35
CA SER A 41 20.22 -16.79 -13.62
C SER A 41 20.75 -18.16 -13.18
N ARG A 42 21.52 -18.84 -14.03
CA ARG A 42 22.25 -20.07 -13.66
C ARG A 42 23.26 -19.84 -12.53
N LYS A 43 23.97 -18.71 -12.53
CA LYS A 43 24.90 -18.38 -11.44
C LYS A 43 24.16 -18.16 -10.13
N ILE A 44 23.03 -17.43 -10.15
CA ILE A 44 22.19 -17.22 -8.96
C ILE A 44 21.69 -18.56 -8.41
N LEU A 45 21.25 -19.49 -9.27
CA LEU A 45 20.86 -20.83 -8.84
C LEU A 45 21.99 -21.59 -8.15
N LYS A 46 23.22 -21.53 -8.72
CA LYS A 46 24.41 -22.15 -8.10
C LYS A 46 24.78 -21.51 -6.76
N LEU A 47 24.68 -20.17 -6.64
CA LEU A 47 24.95 -19.45 -5.40
C LEU A 47 23.90 -19.77 -4.32
N SER A 48 22.63 -19.85 -4.71
CA SER A 48 21.52 -20.27 -3.86
C SER A 48 21.76 -21.67 -3.25
N GLN A 49 22.13 -22.64 -4.10
CA GLN A 49 22.48 -24.00 -3.66
C GLN A 49 23.70 -24.02 -2.73
N LYS A 50 24.75 -23.26 -3.06
CA LYS A 50 25.99 -23.18 -2.27
C LYS A 50 25.75 -22.61 -0.86
N HIS A 51 24.94 -21.56 -0.76
CA HIS A 51 24.65 -20.88 0.51
C HIS A 51 23.43 -21.45 1.25
N LYS A 52 22.72 -22.42 0.65
CA LYS A 52 21.44 -22.99 1.15
C LYS A 52 20.44 -21.89 1.50
N THR A 53 20.32 -20.92 0.61
CA THR A 53 19.35 -19.82 0.72
C THR A 53 18.17 -20.12 -0.18
N LYS A 54 16.94 -19.80 0.27
CA LYS A 54 15.75 -19.99 -0.57
C LYS A 54 15.47 -18.68 -1.31
N VAL A 55 15.49 -18.70 -2.64
CA VAL A 55 15.08 -17.55 -3.44
C VAL A 55 13.60 -17.72 -3.79
N VAL A 56 12.78 -16.74 -3.42
CA VAL A 56 11.31 -16.76 -3.59
C VAL A 56 10.83 -15.44 -4.16
N SER A 57 9.59 -15.38 -4.62
CA SER A 57 8.95 -14.10 -5.00
C SER A 57 8.65 -13.26 -3.75
N SER A 58 8.67 -11.92 -3.84
CA SER A 58 8.26 -11.04 -2.73
C SER A 58 6.84 -11.36 -2.23
N SER A 59 5.94 -11.80 -3.11
CA SER A 59 4.59 -12.22 -2.73
C SER A 59 4.61 -13.47 -1.83
N GLU A 60 5.44 -14.46 -2.16
CA GLU A 60 5.61 -15.67 -1.35
C GLU A 60 6.32 -15.38 -0.02
N TYR A 61 7.35 -14.52 -0.04
CA TYR A 61 8.05 -14.08 1.16
C TYR A 61 7.10 -13.38 2.13
N ALA A 62 6.21 -12.53 1.60
CA ALA A 62 5.25 -11.82 2.41
C ALA A 62 4.18 -12.75 3.03
N LYS A 63 3.77 -13.83 2.33
CA LYS A 63 2.94 -14.91 2.92
C LYS A 63 3.65 -15.61 4.06
N TYR A 64 4.92 -15.97 3.88
CA TYR A 64 5.73 -16.57 4.95
C TYR A 64 5.81 -15.67 6.20
N LEU A 65 6.03 -14.36 6.00
CA LEU A 65 6.02 -13.39 7.09
C LEU A 65 4.65 -13.29 7.77
N PHE A 66 3.56 -13.30 6.99
CA PHE A 66 2.20 -13.27 7.51
C PHE A 66 1.88 -14.48 8.39
N GLU A 67 2.20 -15.69 7.93
CA GLU A 67 2.03 -16.90 8.73
C GLU A 67 2.86 -16.90 10.01
N LYS A 68 4.13 -16.45 9.93
CA LYS A 68 5.01 -16.34 11.09
C LYS A 68 4.48 -15.36 12.12
N GLU A 69 3.95 -14.23 11.66
CA GLU A 69 3.34 -13.21 12.51
C GLU A 69 2.05 -13.73 13.16
N LYS A 70 1.17 -14.39 12.39
CA LYS A 70 -0.05 -15.05 12.89
C LYS A 70 0.27 -16.07 13.98
N LYS A 71 1.30 -16.91 13.77
CA LYS A 71 1.80 -17.86 14.77
C LYS A 71 2.31 -17.15 16.03
N ARG A 72 3.07 -16.06 15.89
CA ARG A 72 3.57 -15.29 17.03
C ARG A 72 2.44 -14.65 17.83
N ILE A 73 1.44 -14.09 17.17
CA ILE A 73 0.26 -13.49 17.83
C ILE A 73 -0.55 -14.57 18.56
N ALA A 74 -0.76 -15.73 17.95
CA ALA A 74 -1.46 -16.84 18.59
C ALA A 74 -0.69 -17.37 19.82
N LEU A 75 0.63 -17.46 19.73
CA LEU A 75 1.51 -17.84 20.83
C LEU A 75 1.46 -16.81 21.98
N ALA A 76 1.57 -15.51 21.66
CA ALA A 76 1.45 -14.45 22.64
C ALA A 76 0.07 -14.42 23.32
N ARG A 77 -1.00 -14.70 22.56
CA ARG A 77 -2.35 -14.82 23.12
C ARG A 77 -2.48 -16.03 24.05
N LYS A 78 -1.82 -17.15 23.76
CA LYS A 78 -1.76 -18.31 24.67
C LYS A 78 -1.02 -17.96 25.97
N TYR A 79 0.16 -17.36 25.88
CA TYR A 79 0.90 -16.93 27.07
C TYR A 79 0.14 -15.89 27.90
N ALA A 80 -0.52 -14.91 27.27
CA ALA A 80 -1.35 -13.94 27.99
C ALA A 80 -2.61 -14.55 28.63
N MET A 81 -3.07 -15.71 28.16
CA MET A 81 -4.16 -16.46 28.81
C MET A 81 -3.65 -17.29 30.00
N GLU A 82 -2.38 -17.70 29.98
CA GLU A 82 -1.69 -18.40 31.07
C GLU A 82 -1.22 -17.43 32.18
N ASP A 83 -0.78 -16.21 31.83
CA ASP A 83 -0.28 -15.18 32.77
C ASP A 83 -1.39 -14.40 33.51
N ASN A 84 -2.67 -14.66 33.26
CA ASN A 84 -3.79 -14.00 33.99
C ASN A 84 -3.91 -14.45 35.46
N GLU A 85 -2.98 -15.25 35.98
CA GLU A 85 -2.83 -15.57 37.41
C GLU A 85 -1.89 -14.63 38.18
N GLU A 86 -1.20 -13.67 37.52
CA GLU A 86 -0.39 -12.67 38.22
C GLU A 86 -1.23 -11.45 38.65
N GLU A 87 -1.32 -11.30 39.98
CA GLU A 87 -2.03 -10.28 40.73
C GLU A 87 -1.64 -8.84 40.31
N PHE A 88 -2.64 -8.06 39.92
CA PHE A 88 -2.49 -6.66 39.50
C PHE A 88 -2.08 -5.78 40.70
N ASP A 89 -0.85 -5.29 40.72
CA ASP A 89 -0.31 -4.47 41.84
C ASP A 89 -0.83 -3.01 41.79
N PHE A 90 -1.90 -2.75 42.54
CA PHE A 90 -2.54 -1.43 42.70
C PHE A 90 -1.62 -0.35 43.31
N LEU A 91 -0.49 -0.69 43.94
CA LEU A 91 0.40 0.32 44.54
C LEU A 91 1.16 1.15 43.49
N LYS A 92 1.47 0.56 42.34
CA LYS A 92 2.29 1.19 41.30
C LYS A 92 1.59 2.35 40.57
N GLU A 93 0.27 2.30 40.51
CA GLU A 93 -0.57 3.35 39.91
C GLU A 93 -0.67 4.59 40.83
N LYS A 94 -0.63 4.38 42.15
CA LYS A 94 -0.72 5.45 43.14
C LYS A 94 0.52 6.34 43.16
N GLU A 95 1.70 5.76 42.95
CA GLU A 95 2.97 6.49 42.84
C GLU A 95 3.04 7.34 41.55
N LEU A 96 2.38 6.88 40.48
CA LEU A 96 2.26 7.62 39.21
C LEU A 96 1.31 8.83 39.33
N LEU A 97 0.23 8.71 40.12
CA LEU A 97 -0.74 9.77 40.36
C LEU A 97 -0.18 10.94 41.20
N GLU A 98 0.71 10.67 42.16
CA GLU A 98 1.29 11.74 42.99
C GLU A 98 2.26 12.64 42.21
N TRP A 99 2.87 12.14 41.13
CA TRP A 99 3.75 12.92 40.24
C TRP A 99 2.96 13.82 39.25
N SER A 100 1.63 13.77 39.26
CA SER A 100 0.74 14.52 38.36
C SER A 100 0.36 15.92 38.87
N ARG A 101 0.77 16.33 40.08
CA ARG A 101 0.28 17.57 40.72
C ARG A 101 0.82 18.90 40.17
N SER A 102 1.37 18.93 38.96
CA SER A 102 1.74 20.18 38.30
C SER A 102 0.92 20.38 37.02
N ASP A 103 -0.18 21.12 37.16
CA ASP A 103 -1.27 21.35 36.21
C ASP A 103 -0.93 22.25 35.00
N SER A 104 0.34 22.56 34.75
CA SER A 104 0.69 23.40 33.60
C SER A 104 0.83 22.55 32.34
N PRO A 105 0.03 22.79 31.27
CA PRO A 105 0.16 22.05 30.02
C PRO A 105 1.56 22.16 29.40
N VAL A 106 2.23 23.31 29.57
CA VAL A 106 3.61 23.52 29.12
C VAL A 106 4.58 22.63 29.87
N ARG A 107 4.44 22.54 31.20
CA ARG A 107 5.31 21.68 32.03
C ARG A 107 5.07 20.20 31.75
N MET A 108 3.81 19.82 31.50
CA MET A 108 3.44 18.47 31.06
C MET A 108 4.12 18.12 29.73
N TYR A 109 4.03 19.01 28.74
CA TYR A 109 4.66 18.83 27.43
C TYR A 109 6.20 18.76 27.51
N LEU A 110 6.85 19.67 28.25
CA LEU A 110 8.31 19.65 28.44
C LEU A 110 8.78 18.36 29.12
N ARG A 111 7.99 17.82 30.06
CA ARG A 111 8.28 16.53 30.72
C ARG A 111 8.16 15.37 29.73
N GLU A 112 7.11 15.31 28.93
CA GLU A 112 6.94 14.28 27.89
C GLU A 112 8.06 14.34 26.84
N MET A 113 8.42 15.54 26.40
CA MET A 113 9.55 15.75 25.48
C MET A 113 10.90 15.40 26.12
N GLY A 114 11.05 15.59 27.44
CA GLY A 114 12.25 15.24 28.19
C GLY A 114 12.49 13.73 28.29
N LYS A 115 11.43 12.91 28.28
CA LYS A 115 11.51 11.43 28.32
C LYS A 115 12.14 10.83 27.07
N ILE A 116 12.09 11.53 25.94
CA ILE A 116 12.55 11.02 24.64
C ILE A 116 13.99 11.49 24.41
N PRO A 117 14.95 10.57 24.20
CA PRO A 117 16.34 10.93 23.94
C PRO A 117 16.47 11.63 22.58
N LEU A 118 17.51 12.45 22.44
CA LEU A 118 17.89 13.03 21.15
C LEU A 118 18.39 11.94 20.22
N LEU A 119 18.14 12.09 18.91
CA LEU A 119 18.68 11.19 17.91
C LEU A 119 20.15 11.51 17.65
N THR A 120 20.93 10.46 17.50
CA THR A 120 22.26 10.55 16.87
C THR A 120 22.11 10.59 15.35
N LYS A 121 23.14 11.07 14.65
CA LYS A 121 23.19 11.08 13.17
C LYS A 121 22.97 9.69 12.58
N GLU A 122 23.53 8.65 13.20
CA GLU A 122 23.38 7.26 12.76
C GLU A 122 21.94 6.76 12.93
N GLU A 123 21.30 7.10 14.06
CA GLU A 123 19.88 6.76 14.28
C GLU A 123 18.95 7.49 13.32
N GLU A 124 19.25 8.74 12.96
CA GLU A 124 18.48 9.49 11.96
C GLU A 124 18.56 8.83 10.58
N VAL A 125 19.76 8.39 10.18
CA VAL A 125 19.95 7.61 8.94
C VAL A 125 19.21 6.27 9.02
N TYR A 126 19.26 5.59 10.17
CA TYR A 126 18.54 4.34 10.38
C TYR A 126 17.02 4.52 10.26
N LEU A 127 16.46 5.56 10.90
CA LEU A 127 15.03 5.87 10.79
C LEU A 127 14.63 6.22 9.36
N SER A 128 15.48 6.94 8.63
CA SER A 128 15.25 7.26 7.22
C SER A 128 15.20 5.99 6.35
N ARG A 129 16.14 5.06 6.56
CA ARG A 129 16.12 3.74 5.90
C ARG A 129 14.89 2.91 6.26
N GLU A 130 14.42 2.98 7.50
CA GLU A 130 13.21 2.28 7.94
C GLU A 130 11.93 2.86 7.31
N ILE A 131 11.89 4.19 7.10
CA ILE A 131 10.81 4.86 6.37
C ILE A 131 10.81 4.40 4.91
N GLU A 132 11.96 4.44 4.26
CA GLU A 132 12.14 4.02 2.87
C GLU A 132 11.76 2.54 2.70
N ALA A 133 12.24 1.66 3.59
CA ALA A 133 11.88 0.24 3.58
C ALA A 133 10.37 0.00 3.80
N GLY A 134 9.71 0.84 4.62
CA GLY A 134 8.26 0.77 4.81
C GLY A 134 7.49 1.17 3.55
N GLU A 135 7.95 2.21 2.85
CA GLU A 135 7.39 2.66 1.57
C GLU A 135 7.66 1.65 0.45
N ASP A 136 8.85 1.03 0.43
CA ASP A 136 9.25 0.00 -0.52
C ASP A 136 8.32 -1.23 -0.47
N ILE A 137 7.94 -1.66 0.75
CA ILE A 137 6.99 -2.76 0.98
C ILE A 137 5.59 -2.41 0.44
N ILE A 138 5.14 -1.17 0.63
CA ILE A 138 3.83 -0.73 0.14
C ILE A 138 3.83 -0.73 -1.39
N LEU A 139 4.88 -0.20 -2.01
CA LEU A 139 5.01 -0.15 -3.46
C LEU A 139 5.09 -1.55 -4.07
N ASP A 140 5.81 -2.49 -3.44
CA ASP A 140 5.85 -3.88 -3.89
C ASP A 140 4.47 -4.55 -3.84
N ALA A 141 3.69 -4.29 -2.78
CA ALA A 141 2.34 -4.81 -2.64
C ALA A 141 1.42 -4.26 -3.74
N ILE A 142 1.51 -2.96 -4.05
CA ILE A 142 0.76 -2.32 -5.14
C ILE A 142 1.15 -2.91 -6.50
N CYS A 143 2.46 -3.06 -6.77
CA CYS A 143 2.96 -3.61 -8.03
C CYS A 143 2.67 -5.11 -8.21
N SER A 144 2.30 -5.82 -7.14
CA SER A 144 1.95 -7.24 -7.21
C SER A 144 0.52 -7.46 -7.73
N VAL A 145 -0.33 -6.43 -7.72
CA VAL A 145 -1.73 -6.52 -8.15
C VAL A 145 -1.94 -5.62 -9.38
N PRO A 146 -2.16 -6.19 -10.58
CA PRO A 146 -2.33 -5.40 -11.81
C PRO A 146 -3.46 -4.39 -11.71
N TYR A 147 -4.57 -4.77 -11.06
CA TYR A 147 -5.75 -3.93 -10.90
C TYR A 147 -5.50 -2.65 -10.09
N LEU A 148 -4.63 -2.69 -9.07
CA LEU A 148 -4.27 -1.48 -8.31
C LEU A 148 -3.56 -0.46 -9.20
N ILE A 149 -2.80 -0.93 -10.19
CA ILE A 149 -2.17 -0.07 -11.19
C ILE A 149 -3.23 0.51 -12.13
N ASP A 150 -4.23 -0.26 -12.55
CA ASP A 150 -5.34 0.29 -13.36
C ASP A 150 -6.13 1.35 -12.60
N TYR A 151 -6.38 1.13 -11.32
CA TYR A 151 -7.02 2.11 -10.47
C TYR A 151 -6.20 3.41 -10.40
N ILE A 152 -4.86 3.31 -10.33
CA ILE A 152 -3.97 4.47 -10.42
C ILE A 152 -4.06 5.12 -11.81
N LEU A 153 -4.06 4.33 -12.89
CA LEU A 153 -4.18 4.83 -14.26
C LEU A 153 -5.50 5.54 -14.54
N ASN A 154 -6.60 5.13 -13.90
CA ASN A 154 -7.91 5.77 -14.01
C ASN A 154 -7.91 7.21 -13.49
N TYR A 155 -6.98 7.59 -12.61
CA TYR A 155 -6.81 8.98 -12.19
C TYR A 155 -6.26 9.89 -13.30
N LYS A 156 -5.76 9.35 -14.41
CA LYS A 156 -5.26 10.14 -15.54
C LYS A 156 -6.29 11.12 -16.07
N GLU A 157 -7.53 10.69 -16.30
CA GLU A 157 -8.58 11.54 -16.89
C GLU A 157 -9.08 12.63 -15.93
N PRO A 158 -9.43 12.34 -14.66
CA PRO A 158 -9.80 13.37 -13.69
C PRO A 158 -8.70 14.41 -13.45
N LEU A 159 -7.43 14.02 -13.59
CA LEU A 159 -6.29 14.94 -13.50
C LEU A 159 -6.17 15.85 -14.73
N LEU A 160 -6.49 15.34 -15.93
CA LEU A 160 -6.52 16.12 -17.16
C LEU A 160 -7.70 17.11 -17.17
N ASN A 161 -8.86 16.68 -16.69
CA ASN A 161 -10.08 17.49 -16.59
C ASN A 161 -10.02 18.53 -15.45
N ARG A 162 -8.96 18.53 -14.63
CA ARG A 162 -8.79 19.38 -13.43
C ARG A 162 -9.85 19.18 -12.35
N GLU A 163 -10.57 18.05 -12.38
CA GLU A 163 -11.54 17.67 -11.35
C GLU A 163 -10.86 17.40 -10.00
N ARG A 164 -9.59 16.95 -10.04
CA ARG A 164 -8.75 16.78 -8.85
C ARG A 164 -7.41 17.49 -9.00
N ARG A 165 -6.88 18.02 -7.89
CA ARG A 165 -5.55 18.65 -7.88
C ARG A 165 -4.48 17.57 -7.96
N VAL A 166 -3.67 17.58 -9.03
CA VAL A 166 -2.49 16.70 -9.22
C VAL A 166 -1.59 16.67 -7.98
N LYS A 167 -1.43 17.82 -7.32
CA LYS A 167 -0.60 18.02 -6.12
C LYS A 167 -1.07 17.23 -4.89
N GLU A 168 -2.31 16.75 -4.87
CA GLU A 168 -2.83 15.99 -3.74
C GLU A 168 -2.45 14.51 -3.80
N LEU A 169 -2.33 13.96 -5.01
CA LEU A 169 -2.17 12.53 -5.25
C LEU A 169 -0.75 12.14 -5.67
N PHE A 170 -0.01 13.06 -6.29
CA PHE A 170 1.31 12.80 -6.87
C PHE A 170 2.31 13.92 -6.55
N LYS A 171 3.40 13.57 -5.88
CA LYS A 171 4.45 14.50 -5.41
C LYS A 171 5.38 14.95 -6.54
N SER A 172 5.62 14.11 -7.54
CA SER A 172 6.59 14.40 -8.62
C SER A 172 6.17 15.52 -9.58
N PHE A 173 4.97 16.07 -9.40
CA PHE A 173 4.51 17.28 -10.09
C PHE A 173 4.45 18.50 -9.15
N GLU A 174 5.14 18.44 -8.01
CA GLU A 174 5.62 19.65 -7.34
C GLU A 174 6.50 20.37 -8.35
N ASP A 175 6.11 21.60 -8.68
CA ASP A 175 6.89 22.45 -9.56
C ASP A 175 8.30 22.48 -8.95
N GLU A 176 9.31 21.99 -9.69
CA GLU A 176 10.72 22.22 -9.36
C GLU A 176 10.79 23.68 -8.93
N LYS A 177 11.15 23.90 -7.67
CA LYS A 177 11.27 25.24 -7.12
C LYS A 177 12.04 26.06 -8.13
N GLU A 178 11.57 27.27 -8.35
CA GLU A 178 12.36 28.35 -8.93
C GLU A 178 13.72 28.32 -8.21
N GLU A 179 14.71 27.61 -8.76
CA GLU A 179 16.09 27.96 -8.54
C GLU A 179 16.16 29.35 -9.16
N GLU A 180 16.09 30.34 -8.27
CA GLU A 180 16.42 31.73 -8.51
C GLU A 180 17.75 31.73 -9.26
N VAL A 181 17.67 31.75 -10.59
CA VAL A 181 18.72 32.33 -11.39
C VAL A 181 18.63 33.81 -11.02
N GLU A 182 19.41 34.20 -10.01
CA GLU A 182 19.88 35.57 -9.85
C GLU A 182 20.59 35.94 -11.16
N GLU A 183 19.82 36.34 -12.17
CA GLU A 183 20.34 37.12 -13.27
C GLU A 183 20.78 38.44 -12.65
N SER A 184 22.10 38.54 -12.49
CA SER A 184 22.86 39.77 -12.29
C SER A 184 22.16 40.97 -12.91
N GLU A 185 21.67 41.87 -12.04
CA GLU A 185 21.37 43.24 -12.41
C GLU A 185 22.66 43.89 -12.92
N ASP A 186 22.78 44.03 -14.24
CA ASP A 186 23.61 45.07 -14.82
C ASP A 186 22.79 45.89 -15.81
N ASN A 187 22.83 47.20 -15.54
CA ASN A 187 22.07 48.29 -16.12
C ASN A 187 22.04 48.33 -17.66
N ASP A 188 20.85 48.54 -18.24
CA ASP A 188 20.69 49.64 -19.20
C ASP A 188 19.24 50.16 -19.22
N VAL A 189 19.10 51.48 -19.22
CA VAL A 189 17.87 52.24 -19.13
C VAL A 189 17.40 52.61 -20.53
N SER A 190 16.16 52.25 -20.91
CA SER A 190 15.32 53.09 -21.78
C SER A 190 13.85 52.63 -21.80
N THR A 191 13.03 53.39 -21.08
CA THR A 191 11.73 53.97 -21.49
C THR A 191 10.93 53.30 -22.62
N GLU A 192 9.79 52.69 -22.30
CA GLU A 192 8.43 53.26 -22.47
C GLU A 192 7.35 52.16 -22.33
N ASP A 193 6.23 52.58 -21.73
CA ASP A 193 5.05 51.77 -21.38
C ASP A 193 4.48 50.91 -22.52
N ASN A 194 4.21 49.63 -22.22
CA ASN A 194 3.00 48.96 -22.68
C ASN A 194 2.68 47.70 -21.85
N GLU A 195 1.57 47.77 -21.14
CA GLU A 195 0.93 46.69 -20.41
C GLU A 195 0.66 45.45 -21.29
N LYS A 196 1.31 44.32 -21.01
CA LYS A 196 0.77 42.96 -21.25
C LYS A 196 1.37 41.93 -20.28
N PRO A 197 0.64 41.43 -19.27
CA PRO A 197 1.02 40.21 -18.59
C PRO A 197 0.47 39.01 -19.39
N ALA A 198 1.16 38.61 -20.46
CA ALA A 198 0.78 37.45 -21.26
C ALA A 198 1.79 36.30 -21.14
N LYS A 199 1.98 35.75 -19.94
CA LYS A 199 2.68 34.46 -19.74
C LYS A 199 2.08 33.65 -18.57
N PRO A 200 0.96 32.91 -18.77
CA PRO A 200 0.80 31.64 -18.03
C PRO A 200 0.36 30.44 -18.88
N VAL A 201 0.12 30.58 -20.20
CA VAL A 201 -0.45 29.48 -21.01
C VAL A 201 0.56 28.38 -21.35
N LYS A 202 1.82 28.73 -21.68
CA LYS A 202 2.85 27.73 -22.08
C LYS A 202 3.31 26.79 -20.95
N LYS A 203 3.24 27.22 -19.68
CA LYS A 203 3.68 26.40 -18.52
C LYS A 203 2.70 25.26 -18.22
N VAL A 204 1.40 25.50 -18.42
CA VAL A 204 0.33 24.51 -18.15
C VAL A 204 0.45 23.31 -19.10
N ASP A 205 0.76 23.54 -20.38
CA ASP A 205 0.92 22.47 -21.37
C ASP A 205 2.13 21.56 -21.11
N LYS A 206 3.23 22.12 -20.56
CA LYS A 206 4.43 21.33 -20.21
C LYS A 206 4.14 20.34 -19.08
N ARG A 207 3.44 20.80 -18.04
CA ARG A 207 3.03 19.96 -16.90
C ARG A 207 2.07 18.86 -17.32
N VAL A 208 1.07 19.18 -18.15
CA VAL A 208 0.12 18.19 -18.68
C VAL A 208 0.83 17.13 -19.52
N LYS A 209 1.79 17.52 -20.36
CA LYS A 209 2.62 16.56 -21.12
C LYS A 209 3.43 15.64 -20.20
N GLN A 210 4.07 16.18 -19.17
CA GLN A 210 4.81 15.38 -18.19
C GLN A 210 3.92 14.35 -17.49
N VAL A 211 2.71 14.74 -17.05
CA VAL A 211 1.72 13.82 -16.47
C VAL A 211 1.35 12.74 -17.48
N VAL A 212 1.03 13.12 -18.71
CA VAL A 212 0.64 12.13 -19.74
C VAL A 212 1.78 11.14 -20.03
N ASP A 213 3.02 11.61 -20.09
CA ASP A 213 4.17 10.77 -20.41
C ASP A 213 4.54 9.83 -19.26
N SER A 214 4.45 10.28 -17.99
CA SER A 214 4.68 9.42 -16.83
C SER A 214 3.61 8.32 -16.70
N PHE A 215 2.33 8.66 -16.93
CA PHE A 215 1.25 7.68 -16.93
C PHE A 215 1.36 6.69 -18.11
N LYS A 216 1.80 7.14 -19.30
CA LYS A 216 2.11 6.25 -20.43
C LYS A 216 3.27 5.31 -20.11
N ALA A 217 4.30 5.78 -19.42
CA ALA A 217 5.43 4.95 -19.00
C ALA A 217 4.96 3.85 -18.02
N LEU A 218 4.10 4.21 -17.06
CA LEU A 218 3.49 3.25 -16.13
C LEU A 218 2.63 2.21 -16.87
N GLU A 219 1.77 2.64 -17.79
CA GLU A 219 0.92 1.76 -18.59
C GLU A 219 1.74 0.78 -19.45
N LYS A 220 2.83 1.27 -20.06
CA LYS A 220 3.76 0.43 -20.84
C LYS A 220 4.47 -0.59 -19.95
N ALA A 221 4.98 -0.15 -18.79
CA ALA A 221 5.66 -1.04 -17.84
C ALA A 221 4.71 -2.14 -17.32
N LYS A 222 3.44 -1.79 -17.05
CA LYS A 222 2.40 -2.74 -16.66
C LYS A 222 2.14 -3.80 -17.74
N LYS A 223 1.97 -3.38 -19.00
CA LYS A 223 1.75 -4.30 -20.13
C LYS A 223 2.92 -5.25 -20.35
N ASP A 224 4.15 -4.75 -20.24
CA ASP A 224 5.36 -5.55 -20.36
C ASP A 224 5.49 -6.58 -19.21
N TRP A 225 5.12 -6.20 -17.99
CA TRP A 225 5.11 -7.09 -16.83
C TRP A 225 4.04 -8.17 -16.94
N LEU A 226 2.81 -7.82 -17.34
CA LEU A 226 1.72 -8.79 -17.55
C LEU A 226 2.11 -9.84 -18.61
N LYS A 227 2.66 -9.41 -19.76
CA LYS A 227 3.13 -10.35 -20.78
C LYS A 227 4.19 -11.32 -20.25
N ALA A 228 5.15 -10.82 -19.48
CA ALA A 228 6.18 -11.67 -18.88
C ALA A 228 5.59 -12.64 -17.85
N HIS A 229 4.57 -12.21 -17.10
CA HIS A 229 3.86 -13.06 -16.15
C HIS A 229 3.07 -14.17 -16.86
N ASP A 230 2.34 -13.85 -17.93
CA ASP A 230 1.58 -14.83 -18.72
C ASP A 230 2.51 -15.85 -19.39
N GLU A 231 3.69 -15.39 -19.85
CA GLU A 231 4.73 -16.27 -20.40
C GLU A 231 5.30 -17.23 -19.35
N LEU A 232 5.52 -16.75 -18.12
CA LEU A 232 5.96 -17.58 -17.00
C LEU A 232 4.92 -18.63 -16.60
N GLU A 233 3.64 -18.24 -16.54
CA GLU A 233 2.54 -19.14 -16.20
C GLU A 233 2.43 -20.28 -17.21
N LYS A 234 2.48 -19.96 -18.51
CA LYS A 234 2.53 -20.97 -19.58
C LYS A 234 3.73 -21.89 -19.48
N LEU A 235 4.89 -21.38 -19.04
CA LEU A 235 6.10 -22.19 -18.94
C LEU A 235 6.04 -23.14 -17.73
N LEU A 236 5.48 -22.70 -16.60
CA LEU A 236 5.25 -23.54 -15.42
C LEU A 236 4.38 -24.78 -15.75
N ASP A 237 3.42 -24.63 -16.67
CA ASP A 237 2.57 -25.73 -17.13
C ASP A 237 3.26 -26.70 -18.10
N MET A 238 4.31 -26.28 -18.80
CA MET A 238 4.92 -27.02 -19.91
C MET A 238 6.32 -27.60 -19.62
N GLU A 239 7.13 -26.95 -18.79
CA GLU A 239 8.55 -27.31 -18.59
C GLU A 239 8.93 -27.44 -17.11
N THR A 240 9.72 -28.48 -16.79
CA THR A 240 10.25 -28.74 -15.44
C THR A 240 11.70 -28.29 -15.23
N ASN A 241 12.30 -27.59 -16.21
CA ASN A 241 13.71 -27.20 -16.11
C ASN A 241 13.90 -26.01 -15.16
N GLU A 242 14.46 -26.28 -13.97
CA GLU A 242 14.72 -25.30 -12.92
C GLU A 242 15.52 -24.07 -13.40
N GLU A 243 16.46 -24.23 -14.34
CA GLU A 243 17.27 -23.11 -14.83
C GLU A 243 16.45 -22.12 -15.68
N LYS A 244 15.51 -22.64 -16.47
CA LYS A 244 14.62 -21.82 -17.31
C LYS A 244 13.56 -21.13 -16.46
N ILE A 245 12.98 -21.85 -15.49
CA ILE A 245 12.04 -21.29 -14.51
C ILE A 245 12.72 -20.16 -13.73
N MET A 246 13.96 -20.35 -13.29
CA MET A 246 14.74 -19.31 -12.60
C MET A 246 14.98 -18.07 -13.48
N HIS A 247 15.24 -18.28 -14.78
CA HIS A 247 15.43 -17.17 -15.72
C HIS A 247 14.14 -16.38 -15.95
N GLU A 248 13.02 -17.06 -16.21
CA GLU A 248 11.74 -16.36 -16.41
C GLU A 248 11.25 -15.70 -15.12
N ASN A 249 11.41 -16.32 -13.95
CA ASN A 249 11.13 -15.67 -12.66
C ASN A 249 11.94 -14.38 -12.49
N MET A 250 13.22 -14.42 -12.85
CA MET A 250 14.10 -13.24 -12.78
C MET A 250 13.69 -12.16 -13.80
N LYS A 251 13.23 -12.56 -14.99
CA LYS A 251 12.68 -11.63 -16.00
C LYS A 251 11.41 -10.96 -15.50
N VAL A 252 10.48 -11.72 -14.91
CA VAL A 252 9.25 -11.17 -14.32
C VAL A 252 9.58 -10.20 -13.19
N ALA A 253 10.50 -10.57 -12.29
CA ALA A 253 10.95 -9.70 -11.22
C ALA A 253 11.62 -8.41 -11.74
N PHE A 254 12.43 -8.49 -12.79
CA PHE A 254 13.02 -7.31 -13.43
C PHE A 254 11.96 -6.40 -14.05
N LYS A 255 10.95 -6.96 -14.74
CA LYS A 255 9.84 -6.18 -15.29
C LYS A 255 8.98 -5.54 -14.18
N LYS A 256 8.75 -6.25 -13.08
CA LYS A 256 8.09 -5.71 -11.88
C LYS A 256 8.89 -4.56 -11.26
N GLN A 257 10.22 -4.67 -11.22
CA GLN A 257 11.09 -3.58 -10.74
C GLN A 257 11.00 -2.34 -11.64
N LEU A 258 10.91 -2.49 -12.96
CA LEU A 258 10.69 -1.36 -13.87
C LEU A 258 9.32 -0.70 -13.63
N LEU A 259 8.28 -1.49 -13.39
CA LEU A 259 6.95 -0.98 -13.02
C LEU A 259 7.02 -0.19 -11.70
N LYS A 260 7.74 -0.72 -10.71
CA LYS A 260 7.96 -0.06 -9.42
C LYS A 260 8.68 1.27 -9.57
N LEU A 261 9.74 1.33 -10.38
CA LEU A 261 10.46 2.58 -10.67
C LEU A 261 9.55 3.61 -11.35
N ALA A 262 8.75 3.21 -12.34
CA ALA A 262 7.77 4.10 -12.97
C ALA A 262 6.72 4.62 -11.96
N LEU A 263 6.34 3.80 -10.98
CA LEU A 263 5.44 4.22 -9.90
C LEU A 263 6.12 5.19 -8.92
N ILE A 264 7.39 4.97 -8.58
CA ILE A 264 8.21 5.89 -7.75
C ILE A 264 8.34 7.25 -8.45
N ASP A 265 8.60 7.25 -9.75
CA ASP A 265 8.70 8.47 -10.57
C ASP A 265 7.38 9.26 -10.57
N LEU A 266 6.24 8.58 -10.42
CA LEU A 266 4.94 9.23 -10.28
C LEU A 266 4.76 9.87 -8.89
N GLY A 267 5.46 9.36 -7.88
CA GLY A 267 5.48 9.87 -6.51
C GLY A 267 4.12 9.79 -5.81
N PRO A 268 3.49 8.60 -5.69
CA PRO A 268 2.18 8.45 -5.05
C PRO A 268 2.23 8.96 -3.60
N THR A 269 1.27 9.83 -3.24
CA THR A 269 1.21 10.39 -1.88
C THR A 269 0.57 9.43 -0.90
N SER A 270 0.77 9.67 0.40
CA SER A 270 0.09 8.93 1.47
C SER A 270 -1.43 9.02 1.38
N LYS A 271 -1.98 10.09 0.79
CA LYS A 271 -3.41 10.24 0.53
C LYS A 271 -3.90 9.21 -0.49
N LEU A 272 -3.22 9.08 -1.63
CA LEU A 272 -3.55 8.07 -2.64
C LEU A 272 -3.48 6.66 -2.06
N ILE A 273 -2.42 6.35 -1.29
CA ILE A 273 -2.28 5.05 -0.61
C ILE A 273 -3.45 4.81 0.35
N ASN A 274 -3.89 5.82 1.10
CA ASN A 274 -5.05 5.71 1.99
C ASN A 274 -6.37 5.51 1.23
N GLU A 275 -6.55 6.14 0.07
CA GLU A 275 -7.71 5.93 -0.80
C GLU A 275 -7.73 4.49 -1.34
N LEU A 276 -6.60 3.98 -1.81
CA LEU A 276 -6.45 2.58 -2.25
C LEU A 276 -6.79 1.59 -1.13
N VAL A 277 -6.23 1.80 0.07
CA VAL A 277 -6.51 0.96 1.24
C VAL A 277 -7.99 0.98 1.59
N LYS A 278 -8.65 2.14 1.55
CA LYS A 278 -10.09 2.25 1.79
C LYS A 278 -10.90 1.52 0.72
N ALA A 279 -10.54 1.65 -0.55
CA ALA A 279 -11.21 0.95 -1.65
C ALA A 279 -11.10 -0.58 -1.46
N MET A 280 -9.90 -1.09 -1.15
CA MET A 280 -9.68 -2.51 -0.85
C MET A 280 -10.45 -2.99 0.39
N GLU A 281 -10.50 -2.16 1.46
CA GLU A 281 -11.28 -2.49 2.65
C GLU A 281 -12.78 -2.55 2.38
N THR A 282 -13.30 -1.65 1.55
CA THR A 282 -14.72 -1.68 1.16
C THR A 282 -15.03 -2.93 0.35
N ALA A 283 -14.15 -3.32 -0.58
CA ALA A 283 -14.31 -4.55 -1.35
C ALA A 283 -14.20 -5.82 -0.50
N LEU A 284 -13.41 -5.84 0.57
CA LEU A 284 -13.36 -6.97 1.50
C LEU A 284 -14.55 -6.98 2.48
N LYS A 285 -14.99 -5.80 2.92
CA LYS A 285 -16.14 -5.64 3.82
C LYS A 285 -17.46 -5.87 3.10
N SER A 286 -17.53 -5.78 1.77
CA SER A 286 -18.75 -6.09 1.05
C SER A 286 -19.17 -7.55 1.19
N ASP A 287 -18.30 -8.46 1.65
CA ASP A 287 -18.70 -9.85 1.95
C ASP A 287 -19.06 -10.04 3.44
N ASP A 288 -18.18 -9.66 4.38
CA ASP A 288 -18.41 -9.86 5.82
C ASP A 288 -19.42 -8.84 6.43
N GLY A 289 -19.50 -7.65 5.84
CA GLY A 289 -20.50 -6.63 6.14
C GLY A 289 -21.85 -6.96 5.51
N PHE A 290 -21.86 -7.56 4.32
CA PHE A 290 -23.08 -8.05 3.69
C PHE A 290 -23.75 -9.11 4.55
N GLU A 291 -23.03 -10.11 5.06
CA GLU A 291 -23.65 -11.12 5.94
C GLU A 291 -24.22 -10.52 7.23
N LYS A 292 -23.52 -9.53 7.83
CA LYS A 292 -24.00 -8.85 9.05
C LYS A 292 -25.21 -7.97 8.79
N GLU A 293 -25.22 -7.23 7.68
CA GLU A 293 -26.34 -6.39 7.29
C GLU A 293 -27.52 -7.21 6.81
N LEU A 294 -27.28 -8.30 6.07
CA LEU A 294 -28.30 -9.28 5.67
C LEU A 294 -28.96 -9.86 6.92
N LYS A 295 -28.19 -10.35 7.89
CA LYS A 295 -28.73 -10.82 9.19
C LYS A 295 -29.53 -9.73 9.90
N ARG A 296 -29.05 -8.48 9.92
CA ARG A 296 -29.79 -7.35 10.52
C ARG A 296 -31.15 -7.12 9.84
N LEU A 297 -31.22 -7.25 8.52
CA LEU A 297 -32.44 -7.11 7.75
C LEU A 297 -33.36 -8.33 7.91
N GLU A 298 -32.81 -9.53 7.96
CA GLU A 298 -33.52 -10.78 8.29
C GLU A 298 -34.14 -10.73 9.69
N TYR A 299 -33.48 -10.12 10.68
CA TYR A 299 -34.06 -9.91 12.02
C TYR A 299 -35.30 -9.00 12.02
N LYS A 300 -35.46 -8.12 11.02
CA LYS A 300 -36.67 -7.30 10.86
C LYS A 300 -37.81 -8.10 10.22
N LEU A 301 -37.53 -9.24 9.60
CA LEU A 301 -38.52 -10.08 8.95
C LEU A 301 -39.10 -11.09 9.95
N PRO A 302 -40.43 -11.22 10.05
CA PRO A 302 -41.10 -12.19 10.91
C PRO A 302 -41.01 -13.63 10.35
N LEU A 303 -39.80 -14.21 10.33
CA LEU A 303 -39.50 -15.56 9.80
C LEU A 303 -39.78 -16.68 10.81
N PHE A 304 -41.00 -16.73 11.35
CA PHE A 304 -41.36 -17.66 12.44
C PHE A 304 -41.64 -19.10 11.97
N ASN A 305 -42.13 -19.26 10.73
CA ASN A 305 -42.54 -20.55 10.17
C ASN A 305 -41.51 -21.08 9.15
N GLU A 306 -41.39 -22.40 9.02
CA GLU A 306 -40.50 -23.03 8.02
C GLU A 306 -40.87 -22.68 6.58
N THR A 307 -42.16 -22.53 6.28
CA THR A 307 -42.64 -22.09 4.97
C THR A 307 -42.17 -20.69 4.60
N LEU A 308 -42.13 -19.77 5.58
CA LEU A 308 -41.63 -18.41 5.38
C LEU A 308 -40.11 -18.38 5.19
N LYS A 309 -39.37 -19.28 5.86
CA LYS A 309 -37.92 -19.41 5.66
C LYS A 309 -37.58 -19.96 4.28
N VAL A 310 -38.34 -20.95 3.78
CA VAL A 310 -38.16 -21.47 2.42
C VAL A 310 -38.54 -20.42 1.38
N ASN A 311 -39.64 -19.69 1.58
CA ASN A 311 -40.01 -18.60 0.66
C ASN A 311 -38.95 -17.49 0.66
N HIS A 312 -38.41 -17.14 1.83
CA HIS A 312 -37.30 -16.20 1.96
C HIS A 312 -36.06 -16.65 1.18
N GLN A 313 -35.68 -17.93 1.27
CA GLN A 313 -34.56 -18.48 0.49
C GLN A 313 -34.81 -18.37 -1.03
N ASN A 314 -36.00 -18.71 -1.49
CA ASN A 314 -36.37 -18.58 -2.91
C ASN A 314 -36.33 -17.12 -3.39
N ILE A 315 -36.78 -16.18 -2.55
CA ILE A 315 -36.71 -14.74 -2.85
C ILE A 315 -35.24 -14.30 -2.93
N LEU A 316 -34.39 -14.72 -1.98
CA LEU A 316 -32.96 -14.36 -1.98
C LEU A 316 -32.22 -14.88 -3.22
N GLU A 317 -32.55 -16.07 -3.72
CA GLU A 317 -31.93 -16.65 -4.91
C GLU A 317 -32.24 -15.83 -6.18
N ASN A 318 -33.46 -15.28 -6.29
CA ASN A 318 -33.92 -14.55 -7.48
C ASN A 318 -34.00 -13.02 -7.27
N ILE A 319 -33.53 -12.48 -6.14
CA ILE A 319 -33.80 -11.10 -5.73
C ILE A 319 -33.26 -10.03 -6.69
N LEU A 320 -32.24 -10.37 -7.47
CA LEU A 320 -31.62 -9.49 -8.46
C LEU A 320 -32.51 -9.33 -9.71
N GLU A 321 -33.27 -10.36 -10.07
CA GLU A 321 -34.14 -10.38 -11.25
C GLU A 321 -35.57 -9.89 -10.96
N MET A 322 -35.99 -9.92 -9.69
CA MET A 322 -37.34 -9.53 -9.28
C MET A 322 -37.54 -8.02 -9.20
N ASP A 323 -38.60 -7.49 -9.80
CA ASP A 323 -39.00 -6.10 -9.64
C ASP A 323 -39.79 -5.85 -8.34
N LYS A 324 -40.04 -4.58 -8.02
CA LYS A 324 -40.76 -4.20 -6.79
C LYS A 324 -42.17 -4.80 -6.74
N GLU A 325 -42.80 -5.00 -7.89
CA GLU A 325 -44.12 -5.62 -8.03
C GLU A 325 -44.01 -7.13 -7.75
N ASP A 326 -43.02 -7.82 -8.30
CA ASP A 326 -42.75 -9.25 -8.03
C ASP A 326 -42.44 -9.53 -6.55
N ILE A 327 -41.71 -8.62 -5.90
CA ILE A 327 -41.43 -8.68 -4.45
C ILE A 327 -42.72 -8.50 -3.65
N THR A 328 -43.66 -7.68 -4.13
CA THR A 328 -44.95 -7.47 -3.44
C THR A 328 -45.82 -8.71 -3.55
N ASP A 329 -45.82 -9.39 -4.69
CA ASP A 329 -46.62 -10.60 -4.93
C ASP A 329 -46.06 -11.84 -4.22
N SER A 330 -44.74 -11.90 -4.04
CA SER A 330 -44.06 -13.05 -3.41
C SER A 330 -44.10 -13.01 -1.88
N VAL A 331 -44.47 -11.87 -1.30
CA VAL A 331 -44.34 -11.61 0.13
C VAL A 331 -45.72 -11.49 0.81
N PRO A 332 -46.00 -12.26 1.88
CA PRO A 332 -47.31 -12.29 2.53
C PRO A 332 -47.79 -10.97 3.17
N GLU A 333 -46.86 -10.12 3.62
CA GLU A 333 -47.18 -8.85 4.29
C GLU A 333 -46.49 -7.68 3.59
N THR A 334 -47.24 -6.58 3.39
CA THR A 334 -46.74 -5.38 2.72
C THR A 334 -45.62 -4.68 3.49
N THR A 335 -45.52 -4.89 4.80
CA THR A 335 -44.46 -4.38 5.69
C THR A 335 -43.10 -5.00 5.39
N MET A 336 -43.08 -6.23 4.86
CA MET A 336 -41.86 -6.95 4.51
C MET A 336 -41.27 -6.45 3.17
N VAL A 337 -42.06 -5.82 2.31
CA VAL A 337 -41.61 -5.31 1.00
C VAL A 337 -40.52 -4.26 1.16
N SER A 338 -40.64 -3.34 2.12
CA SER A 338 -39.59 -2.33 2.38
C SER A 338 -38.25 -2.96 2.77
N THR A 339 -38.29 -4.02 3.59
CA THR A 339 -37.08 -4.75 3.98
C THR A 339 -36.49 -5.56 2.85
N TYR A 340 -37.30 -6.20 1.99
CA TYR A 340 -36.79 -6.90 0.80
C TYR A 340 -36.21 -5.94 -0.26
N VAL A 341 -36.74 -4.73 -0.39
CA VAL A 341 -36.14 -3.68 -1.24
C VAL A 341 -34.79 -3.21 -0.67
N GLU A 342 -34.65 -3.11 0.66
CA GLU A 342 -33.34 -2.87 1.30
C GLU A 342 -32.36 -4.03 1.03
N ILE A 343 -32.84 -5.28 1.12
CA ILE A 343 -32.03 -6.47 0.81
C ILE A 343 -31.64 -6.49 -0.67
N LYS A 344 -32.54 -6.17 -1.60
CA LYS A 344 -32.22 -6.07 -3.03
C LYS A 344 -31.09 -5.09 -3.30
N LYS A 345 -31.17 -3.87 -2.74
CA LYS A 345 -30.09 -2.87 -2.85
C LYS A 345 -28.76 -3.37 -2.28
N LEU A 346 -28.81 -4.14 -1.18
CA LEU A 346 -27.64 -4.75 -0.58
C LEU A 346 -27.00 -5.81 -1.52
N PHE A 347 -27.82 -6.63 -2.20
CA PHE A 347 -27.37 -7.59 -3.21
C PHE A 347 -26.81 -6.91 -4.47
N GLU A 348 -27.47 -5.86 -4.98
CA GLU A 348 -26.96 -5.05 -6.10
C GLU A 348 -25.61 -4.40 -5.76
N THR A 349 -25.47 -3.88 -4.54
CA THR A 349 -24.19 -3.30 -4.07
C THR A 349 -23.10 -4.36 -3.95
N ARG A 350 -23.43 -5.58 -3.52
CA ARG A 350 -22.49 -6.70 -3.47
C ARG A 350 -22.05 -7.12 -4.86
N GLU A 351 -22.97 -7.23 -5.81
CA GLU A 351 -22.66 -7.61 -7.18
C GLU A 351 -21.79 -6.55 -7.89
N ALA A 352 -22.13 -5.27 -7.74
CA ALA A 352 -21.29 -4.17 -8.21
C ALA A 352 -19.89 -4.13 -7.54
N SER A 353 -19.78 -4.66 -6.31
CA SER A 353 -18.50 -4.75 -5.59
C SER A 353 -17.67 -5.97 -6.00
N LYS A 354 -18.29 -7.07 -6.45
CA LYS A 354 -17.59 -8.28 -6.94
C LYS A 354 -16.75 -7.99 -8.18
N ASP A 355 -17.25 -7.15 -9.08
CA ASP A 355 -16.50 -6.72 -10.27
C ASP A 355 -15.46 -5.63 -9.97
N SER A 356 -15.39 -5.15 -8.71
CA SER A 356 -14.52 -4.03 -8.34
C SER A 356 -13.06 -4.45 -8.13
N PHE A 357 -12.77 -5.71 -7.84
CA PHE A 357 -11.40 -6.24 -7.80
C PHE A 357 -11.44 -7.67 -8.36
N ASP A 358 -10.88 -7.88 -9.55
CA ASP A 358 -10.75 -9.20 -10.19
C ASP A 358 -9.68 -10.06 -9.47
N LEU A 359 -9.91 -10.34 -8.18
CA LEU A 359 -9.00 -11.04 -7.30
C LEU A 359 -9.76 -11.81 -6.22
N ASP A 360 -9.24 -12.98 -5.88
CA ASP A 360 -9.72 -13.79 -4.74
C ASP A 360 -9.69 -12.97 -3.43
N PRO A 361 -10.79 -12.90 -2.65
CA PRO A 361 -10.84 -12.19 -1.37
C PRO A 361 -9.71 -12.54 -0.40
N GLU A 362 -9.25 -13.79 -0.39
CA GLU A 362 -8.12 -14.19 0.47
C GLU A 362 -6.82 -13.50 0.06
N LYS A 363 -6.52 -13.48 -1.25
CA LYS A 363 -5.35 -12.77 -1.79
C LYS A 363 -5.46 -11.26 -1.55
N LEU A 364 -6.66 -10.68 -1.70
CA LEU A 364 -6.88 -9.26 -1.43
C LEU A 364 -6.61 -8.92 0.05
N ALA A 365 -7.02 -9.78 0.99
CA ALA A 365 -6.75 -9.63 2.40
C ALA A 365 -5.25 -9.75 2.75
N GLU A 366 -4.53 -10.68 2.10
CA GLU A 366 -3.07 -10.80 2.23
C GLU A 366 -2.35 -9.52 1.80
N ILE A 367 -2.68 -8.97 0.63
CA ILE A 367 -2.07 -7.74 0.10
C ILE A 367 -2.40 -6.55 1.00
N LEU A 368 -3.65 -6.43 1.47
CA LEU A 368 -4.03 -5.40 2.42
C LEU A 368 -3.21 -5.51 3.73
N GLY A 369 -2.96 -6.74 4.20
CA GLY A 369 -2.08 -7.00 5.34
C GLY A 369 -0.66 -6.52 5.10
N GLN A 370 -0.10 -6.74 3.91
CA GLN A 370 1.23 -6.26 3.53
C GLN A 370 1.31 -4.73 3.52
N ILE A 371 0.34 -4.05 2.91
CA ILE A 371 0.28 -2.59 2.87
C ILE A 371 0.17 -2.02 4.29
N ARG A 372 -0.68 -2.60 5.15
CA ARG A 372 -0.82 -2.19 6.55
C ARG A 372 0.48 -2.35 7.33
N ARG A 373 1.23 -3.44 7.11
CA ARG A 373 2.54 -3.67 7.73
C ARG A 373 3.56 -2.63 7.29
N GLY A 374 3.67 -2.37 5.98
CA GLY A 374 4.56 -1.34 5.43
C GLY A 374 4.23 0.05 5.99
N LYS A 375 2.93 0.39 6.05
CA LYS A 375 2.44 1.64 6.63
C LYS A 375 2.78 1.74 8.11
N ALA A 376 2.51 0.71 8.91
CA ALA A 376 2.83 0.71 10.34
C ALA A 376 4.34 0.87 10.59
N LYS A 377 5.19 0.24 9.76
CA LYS A 377 6.65 0.39 9.81
C LYS A 377 7.07 1.83 9.55
N SER A 378 6.59 2.42 8.45
CA SER A 378 6.88 3.81 8.06
C SER A 378 6.38 4.82 9.10
N GLU A 379 5.14 4.67 9.58
CA GLU A 379 4.53 5.56 10.57
C GLU A 379 5.23 5.50 11.93
N LYS A 380 5.66 4.31 12.37
CA LYS A 380 6.43 4.16 13.61
C LYS A 380 7.76 4.90 13.54
N ALA A 381 8.47 4.80 12.41
CA ALA A 381 9.73 5.50 12.19
C ALA A 381 9.51 7.02 12.09
N LYS A 382 8.53 7.48 11.30
CA LYS A 382 8.13 8.90 11.20
C LYS A 382 7.77 9.50 12.55
N THR A 383 6.97 8.78 13.34
CA THR A 383 6.56 9.20 14.69
C THR A 383 7.77 9.32 15.62
N ARG A 384 8.69 8.34 15.61
CA ARG A 384 9.91 8.41 16.42
C ARG A 384 10.80 9.58 16.00
N MET A 385 10.97 9.81 14.71
CA MET A 385 11.74 10.93 14.16
C MET A 385 11.13 12.28 14.59
N ALA A 386 9.82 12.45 14.41
CA ALA A 386 9.10 13.66 14.81
C ALA A 386 9.19 13.92 16.32
N LYS A 387 8.98 12.88 17.14
CA LYS A 387 9.07 12.96 18.60
C LYS A 387 10.45 13.39 19.09
N SER A 388 11.51 12.91 18.43
CA SER A 388 12.88 13.26 18.78
C SER A 388 13.23 14.70 18.39
N ASN A 389 12.57 15.22 17.34
CA ASN A 389 12.78 16.58 16.83
C ASN A 389 11.88 17.65 17.49
N LEU A 390 11.03 17.29 18.47
CA LEU A 390 10.19 18.25 19.19
C LEU A 390 10.99 19.39 19.84
N ARG A 391 12.21 19.10 20.32
CA ARG A 391 13.10 20.10 20.95
C ARG A 391 13.55 21.19 19.97
N LEU A 392 13.76 20.82 18.70
CA LEU A 392 14.09 21.77 17.64
C LEU A 392 12.93 22.72 17.37
N VAL A 393 11.69 22.20 17.35
CA VAL A 393 10.49 23.02 17.16
C VAL A 393 10.35 24.04 18.29
N VAL A 394 10.53 23.61 19.54
CA VAL A 394 10.48 24.52 20.70
C VAL A 394 11.58 25.58 20.66
N SER A 395 12.81 25.22 20.26
CA SER A 395 13.91 26.18 20.18
C SER A 395 13.69 27.25 19.10
N ILE A 396 13.06 26.88 17.98
CA ILE A 396 12.64 27.82 16.94
C ILE A 396 11.47 28.68 17.42
N ALA A 397 10.43 28.06 17.98
CA ALA A 397 9.24 28.77 18.46
C ALA A 397 9.56 29.84 19.51
N LYS A 398 10.52 29.55 20.40
CA LYS A 398 11.04 30.52 21.39
C LYS A 398 11.63 31.80 20.79
N ARG A 399 11.99 31.83 19.50
CA ARG A 399 12.47 33.05 18.83
C ARG A 399 11.35 33.98 18.38
N TYR A 400 10.12 33.50 18.34
CA TYR A 400 8.94 34.22 17.83
C TYR A 400 7.90 34.51 18.92
N THR A 401 8.19 34.14 20.18
CA THR A 401 7.42 34.46 21.39
C THR A 401 8.29 35.31 22.30
#